data_AF-A0AAI9R9S3-F1
#
_entry.id   AF-A0AAI9R9S3-F1
#
_cell.length_a   1.000
_cell.length_b   1.000
_cell.length_c   1.000
_cell.angle_alpha   90.00
_cell.angle_beta   90.00
_cell.angle_gamma   90.00
#
_symmetry.space_group_name_H-M   'P 1'
#
loop_
_entity.id
_entity.type
_entity.pdbx_description
1 polymer ?
#
loop_
_entity_poly.entity_id
_entity_poly.type
_entity_poly.pdbx_seq_one_letter_code
_entity_poly.pdbx_strand_id
1 'polypeptide(L)' 'MKRNDNLSLNKGMIGPENIGPTFPILPPIYIPTGATGPTGITGPTGITGA' A
#
# COMPACT_ATOMS: atom_id res chain seq x y z
N MET A 1 23.09 10.76 -29.42
CA MET A 1 21.86 11.12 -28.67
C MET A 1 22.20 12.25 -27.72
N LYS A 2 21.57 13.42 -27.89
CA LYS A 2 21.65 14.53 -26.93
C LYS A 2 20.95 14.05 -25.66
N ARG A 3 21.72 13.91 -24.57
CA ARG A 3 21.13 13.65 -23.26
C ARG A 3 20.37 14.92 -22.90
N ASN A 4 19.22 14.73 -22.27
CA ASN A 4 18.24 15.78 -22.02
C ASN A 4 18.71 16.68 -20.87
N ASP A 5 19.75 17.47 -21.14
CA ASP A 5 20.49 18.27 -20.17
C ASP A 5 19.70 19.49 -19.63
N ASN A 6 18.37 19.53 -19.73
CA ASN A 6 17.57 20.75 -19.47
C ASN A 6 16.27 20.55 -18.69
N LEU A 7 16.17 19.54 -17.83
CA LEU A 7 15.19 19.56 -16.75
C LEU A 7 15.96 19.49 -15.45
N SER A 8 16.36 20.65 -14.92
CA SER A 8 16.78 20.77 -13.53
C SER A 8 15.56 20.50 -12.64
N LEU A 9 15.17 19.24 -12.55
CA LEU A 9 14.14 18.80 -11.61
C LEU A 9 14.73 19.03 -10.23
N ASN A 10 14.31 20.13 -9.60
CA ASN A 10 14.64 20.40 -8.21
C ASN A 10 14.30 19.13 -7.41
N LYS A 11 15.27 18.63 -6.63
CA LYS A 11 15.14 17.37 -5.88
C LYS A 11 13.87 17.31 -5.03
N GLY A 12 13.34 18.45 -4.58
CA GLY A 12 12.09 18.56 -3.82
C GLY A 12 10.81 18.37 -4.65
N MET A 13 10.82 18.60 -5.97
CA MET A 13 9.66 18.31 -6.84
C MET A 13 9.55 16.82 -7.18
N ILE A 14 10.64 16.08 -7.06
CA ILE A 14 10.69 14.65 -7.39
C ILE A 14 10.77 13.74 -6.14
N GLY A 15 10.45 14.29 -4.98
CA GLY A 15 10.37 13.53 -3.73
C GLY A 15 9.17 12.59 -3.70
N PRO A 16 9.22 11.46 -2.98
CA PRO A 16 8.10 10.53 -2.82
C PRO A 16 6.84 11.19 -2.26
N GLU A 17 6.98 12.31 -1.54
CA GLU A 17 5.88 13.15 -1.08
C GLU A 17 5.10 13.85 -2.22
N ASN A 18 5.75 14.06 -3.37
CA ASN A 18 5.21 14.76 -4.54
C ASN A 18 5.13 13.85 -5.78
N ILE A 19 5.69 12.64 -5.71
CA ILE A 19 5.66 11.62 -6.75
C ILE A 19 4.96 10.39 -6.21
N GLY A 20 3.67 10.33 -6.49
CA GLY A 20 2.80 9.20 -6.17
C GLY A 20 1.37 9.67 -5.96
N PRO A 21 0.38 8.79 -6.14
CA PRO A 21 -0.97 9.11 -5.69
C PRO A 21 -0.96 9.27 -4.17
N THR A 22 -1.47 10.39 -3.65
CA THR A 22 -1.85 10.48 -2.25
C THR A 22 -3.14 9.70 -2.07
N PHE A 23 -3.09 8.55 -1.41
CA PHE A 23 -4.31 7.79 -1.12
C PHE A 23 -5.14 8.55 -0.08
N PRO A 24 -6.46 8.72 -0.30
CA PRO A 24 -7.34 9.23 0.74
C PRO A 24 -7.39 8.26 1.92
N ILE A 25 -7.71 8.78 3.12
CA ILE A 25 -7.96 7.93 4.28
C ILE A 25 -9.15 7.02 3.95
N LEU A 26 -8.94 5.71 4.06
CA LEU A 26 -10.00 4.74 3.87
C LEU A 26 -10.99 4.82 5.04
N PRO A 27 -12.30 4.61 4.79
CA PRO A 27 -13.26 4.44 5.88
C PRO A 27 -12.87 3.25 6.75
N PRO A 28 -13.33 3.17 8.02
CA PRO A 28 -13.10 2.00 8.85
C PRO A 28 -13.53 0.71 8.12
N ILE A 29 -12.56 -0.18 7.88
CA ILE A 29 -12.81 -1.50 7.29
C ILE A 29 -12.93 -2.50 8.43
N TYR A 30 -14.11 -3.11 8.58
CA TYR A 30 -14.31 -4.19 9.54
C TYR A 30 -13.83 -5.50 8.93
N ILE A 31 -12.73 -6.05 9.44
CA ILE A 31 -12.27 -7.38 9.01
C ILE A 31 -13.20 -8.40 9.68
N PRO A 32 -13.88 -9.28 8.90
CA PRO A 32 -14.78 -10.25 9.48
C PRO A 32 -14.01 -11.21 10.39
N THR A 33 -14.38 -11.22 11.68
CA THR A 33 -14.01 -12.25 12.62
C THR A 33 -15.02 -13.39 12.51
N GLY A 34 -14.55 -14.63 12.32
CA GLY A 34 -15.42 -15.79 12.11
C GLY A 34 -14.63 -16.97 11.58
N ALA A 35 -15.31 -18.08 11.24
CA ALA A 35 -14.67 -19.34 10.83
C ALA A 35 -13.66 -19.22 9.67
N THR A 36 -13.83 -18.24 8.78
CA THR A 36 -12.94 -17.97 7.64
C THR A 36 -12.08 -16.72 7.80
N GLY A 37 -12.22 -15.99 8.92
CA GLY A 37 -11.38 -14.82 9.23
C GLY A 37 -9.93 -15.23 9.53
N PRO A 38 -9.01 -14.27 9.74
CA PRO A 38 -7.60 -14.57 9.96
C PRO A 38 -7.36 -15.57 11.10
N THR A 39 -8.12 -15.45 12.19
CA THR A 39 -8.12 -16.33 13.37
C THR A 39 -9.21 -17.42 13.33
N GLY A 40 -9.96 -17.51 12.23
CA GLY A 40 -10.97 -18.54 12.01
C GLY A 40 -10.34 -19.91 11.77
N ILE A 41 -11.11 -20.99 11.85
CA ILE A 41 -10.63 -22.37 11.65
C ILE A 41 -9.88 -22.57 10.32
N THR A 42 -10.30 -21.87 9.25
CA THR A 42 -9.69 -21.93 7.92
C THR A 42 -8.71 -20.77 7.67
N GLY A 43 -8.58 -19.85 8.63
CA GLY A 43 -7.67 -18.71 8.54
C GLY A 43 -6.20 -19.11 8.65
N PRO A 44 -5.27 -18.23 8.21
CA PRO A 44 -3.83 -18.45 8.29
C PRO A 44 -3.28 -18.67 9.70
N THR A 45 -3.97 -18.21 10.76
CA THR A 45 -3.61 -18.52 12.15
C THR A 45 -4.54 -19.54 12.80
N GLY A 46 -5.46 -20.11 12.02
CA GLY A 46 -6.40 -21.15 12.43
C GLY A 46 -5.84 -22.56 12.35
N ILE A 47 -6.61 -23.52 12.87
CA ILE A 47 -6.23 -24.94 12.95
C ILE A 47 -5.87 -25.58 11.60
N THR A 48 -6.51 -25.17 10.50
CA THR A 48 -6.24 -25.70 9.16
C THR A 48 -5.13 -24.91 8.44
N GLY A 49 -4.87 -23.66 8.86
CA GLY A 49 -3.90 -22.78 8.20
C GLY A 49 -2.50 -22.77 8.82
N ALA A 50 -2.32 -23.36 10.00
CA ALA A 50 -1.02 -23.52 10.68
C ALA A 50 -0.17 -24.66 10.11
#